data_AF-A9DVH2-F1
#
_entry.id   AF-A9DVH2-F1
#
_cell.length_a   1.000
_cell.length_b   1.000
_cell.length_c   1.000
_cell.angle_alpha   90.00
_cell.angle_beta   90.00
_cell.angle_gamma   90.00
#
_symmetry.space_group_name_H-M   'P 1'
#
loop_
_entity.id
_entity.type
_entity.pdbx_description
1 polymer ?
#
loop_
_entity_poly.entity_id
_entity_poly.type
_entity_poly.pdbx_seq_one_letter_code
_entity_poly.pdbx_strand_id
1 'polypeptide(L)'
;MASSFIEHKNYGFWASDGFVEAMQICLIDEIEATSFDSKSWIIQYKDELALQSIPLVYGGMSMSLDRFLINDERKKIVIDLIDKIIQKINSDETYLNNENLRRMRKNAMLILYKQGNTFQDESEIDEDVKNSRWRGNDSDGNQFKDRCINAFQLLKKLINEELKTDAGSPESYWDFKK
;
A
#
# COMPACT_ATOMS: atom_id res chain seq x y z
N MET A 1 13.12 12.69 -1.95
CA MET A 1 11.89 11.90 -1.77
C MET A 1 11.99 11.28 -0.40
N ALA A 2 10.93 11.35 0.41
CA ALA A 2 10.93 10.67 1.70
C ALA A 2 10.87 9.15 1.47
N SER A 3 11.58 8.42 2.34
CA SER A 3 11.59 6.96 2.37
C SER A 3 11.14 6.48 3.75
N SER A 4 10.48 5.33 3.76
CA SER A 4 9.91 4.69 4.94
C SER A 4 10.42 3.25 5.02
N PHE A 5 10.83 2.83 6.21
CA PHE A 5 11.27 1.46 6.47
C PHE A 5 10.06 0.57 6.80
N ILE A 6 9.78 -0.40 5.93
CA ILE A 6 8.69 -1.36 6.12
C ILE A 6 9.24 -2.56 6.88
N GLU A 7 8.81 -2.71 8.13
CA GLU A 7 9.32 -3.72 9.06
C GLU A 7 8.31 -4.83 9.34
N HIS A 8 8.81 -6.06 9.47
CA HIS A 8 8.14 -7.23 10.03
C HIS A 8 9.18 -8.07 10.79
N LYS A 9 8.92 -8.38 12.06
CA LYS A 9 9.78 -9.23 12.90
C LYS A 9 11.26 -8.81 12.92
N ASN A 10 11.53 -7.51 13.04
CA ASN A 10 12.87 -6.88 13.04
C ASN A 10 13.62 -6.91 11.70
N TYR A 11 13.00 -7.42 10.64
CA TYR A 11 13.54 -7.34 9.28
C TYR A 11 12.68 -6.40 8.44
N GLY A 12 13.22 -5.87 7.37
CA GLY A 12 12.49 -4.91 6.57
C GLY A 12 13.24 -4.33 5.40
N PHE A 13 12.63 -3.34 4.78
CA PHE A 13 13.14 -2.70 3.59
C PHE A 13 12.67 -1.22 3.48
N TRP A 14 13.58 -0.30 3.13
CA TRP A 14 13.36 1.13 2.81
C TRP A 14 12.62 1.46 1.50
N ALA A 15 11.30 1.65 1.48
CA ALA A 15 10.59 2.09 0.28
C ALA A 15 10.47 3.61 0.17
N SER A 16 10.44 4.17 -1.04
CA SER A 16 9.97 5.56 -1.19
C SER A 16 8.50 5.64 -0.79
N ASP A 17 8.09 6.70 -0.11
CA ASP A 17 6.72 6.84 0.42
C ASP A 17 5.64 6.63 -0.65
N GLY A 18 5.87 7.11 -1.89
CA GLY A 18 4.91 6.87 -2.98
C GLY A 18 4.66 5.38 -3.29
N PHE A 19 5.67 4.52 -3.18
CA PHE A 19 5.49 3.07 -3.34
C PHE A 19 4.80 2.46 -2.13
N VAL A 20 5.06 2.95 -0.91
CA VAL A 20 4.36 2.50 0.29
C VAL A 20 2.88 2.85 0.19
N GLU A 21 2.57 4.08 -0.20
CA GLU A 21 1.20 4.53 -0.45
C GLU A 21 0.52 3.65 -1.49
N ALA A 22 1.15 3.40 -2.65
CA ALA A 22 0.62 2.49 -3.66
C ALA A 22 0.31 1.10 -3.09
N MET A 23 1.24 0.52 -2.31
CA MET A 23 1.02 -0.79 -1.69
C MET A 23 -0.19 -0.78 -0.75
N GLN A 24 -0.32 0.25 0.09
CA GLN A 24 -1.44 0.39 1.03
C GLN A 24 -2.77 0.57 0.28
N ILE A 25 -2.86 1.48 -0.69
CA ILE A 25 -4.14 1.75 -1.39
C ILE A 25 -4.57 0.59 -2.30
N CYS A 26 -3.63 -0.14 -2.92
CA CYS A 26 -3.97 -1.35 -3.68
C CYS A 26 -4.44 -2.48 -2.75
N LEU A 27 -3.83 -2.65 -1.57
CA LEU A 27 -4.30 -3.62 -0.57
C LEU A 27 -5.69 -3.26 -0.06
N ILE A 28 -5.96 -1.99 0.22
CA ILE A 28 -7.29 -1.52 0.61
C ILE A 28 -8.31 -1.86 -0.48
N ASP A 29 -8.01 -1.55 -1.74
CA ASP A 29 -8.90 -1.83 -2.87
C ASP A 29 -9.17 -3.33 -3.04
N GLU A 30 -8.15 -4.19 -2.87
CA GLU A 30 -8.31 -5.64 -2.96
C GLU A 30 -9.09 -6.22 -1.76
N ILE A 31 -8.92 -5.65 -0.56
CA ILE A 31 -9.71 -6.02 0.62
C ILE A 31 -11.17 -5.64 0.39
N GLU A 32 -11.47 -4.44 -0.11
CA GLU A 32 -12.85 -4.01 -0.41
C GLU A 32 -13.48 -4.82 -1.55
N ALA A 33 -12.69 -5.25 -2.54
CA ALA A 33 -13.15 -6.12 -3.62
C ALA A 33 -13.39 -7.57 -3.17
N THR A 34 -12.82 -7.98 -2.03
CA THR A 34 -12.97 -9.32 -1.47
C THR A 34 -14.01 -9.31 -0.34
N SER A 35 -15.01 -10.19 -0.40
CA SER A 35 -16.00 -10.29 0.68
C SER A 35 -15.38 -10.92 1.93
N PHE A 36 -15.22 -10.13 2.98
CA PHE A 36 -14.80 -10.57 4.32
C PHE A 36 -15.91 -10.31 5.34
N ASP A 37 -15.93 -11.08 6.43
CA ASP A 37 -16.84 -10.83 7.55
C ASP A 37 -16.56 -9.45 8.16
N SER A 38 -17.60 -8.67 8.43
CA SER A 38 -17.47 -7.30 8.96
C SER A 38 -16.73 -7.20 10.31
N LYS A 39 -16.63 -8.30 11.07
CA LYS A 39 -15.90 -8.39 12.35
C LYS A 39 -14.51 -9.01 12.19
N SER A 40 -14.07 -9.28 10.96
CA SER A 40 -12.77 -9.88 10.71
C SER A 40 -11.62 -8.89 10.91
N TRP A 41 -10.48 -9.41 11.37
CA TRP A 41 -9.26 -8.64 11.61
C TRP A 41 -8.74 -7.90 10.36
N ILE A 42 -9.06 -8.39 9.16
CA ILE A 42 -8.62 -7.78 7.90
C ILE A 42 -9.33 -6.45 7.65
N ILE A 43 -10.53 -6.25 8.20
CA ILE A 43 -11.23 -4.95 8.16
C ILE A 43 -10.48 -3.94 9.02
N GLN A 44 -10.08 -4.34 10.23
CA GLN A 44 -9.24 -3.48 11.09
C GLN A 44 -7.87 -3.20 10.46
N TYR A 45 -7.31 -4.17 9.73
CA TYR A 45 -6.05 -3.97 9.00
C TYR A 45 -6.21 -2.97 7.86
N LYS A 46 -7.28 -3.08 7.06
CA LYS A 46 -7.63 -2.11 6.02
C LYS A 46 -7.78 -0.70 6.59
N ASP A 47 -8.44 -0.57 7.73
CA ASP A 47 -8.63 0.70 8.41
C ASP A 47 -7.28 1.32 8.85
N GLU A 48 -6.36 0.49 9.37
CA GLU A 48 -5.00 0.91 9.66
C GLU A 48 -4.24 1.31 8.39
N LEU A 49 -4.33 0.54 7.30
CA LEU A 49 -3.70 0.89 6.02
C LEU A 49 -4.22 2.24 5.50
N ALA A 50 -5.52 2.53 5.65
CA ALA A 50 -6.09 3.82 5.28
C ALA A 50 -5.47 4.96 6.10
N LEU A 51 -5.32 4.78 7.41
CA LEU A 51 -4.69 5.77 8.30
C LEU A 51 -3.22 6.02 7.94
N GLN A 52 -2.49 4.97 7.58
CA GLN A 52 -1.06 5.05 7.27
C GLN A 52 -0.77 5.53 5.83
N SER A 53 -1.73 5.42 4.92
CA SER A 53 -1.58 5.88 3.52
C SER A 53 -1.84 7.36 3.31
N ILE A 54 -2.59 7.97 4.22
CA ILE A 54 -2.89 9.40 4.20
C ILE A 54 -2.28 9.96 5.48
N PRO A 55 -0.97 10.29 5.50
CA PRO A 55 -0.34 10.82 6.69
C PRO A 55 -0.95 12.19 7.02
N LEU A 56 -1.98 12.18 7.88
CA LEU A 56 -2.60 13.37 8.49
C LEU A 56 -1.62 14.07 9.45
N VAL A 57 -0.52 13.40 9.82
CA VAL A 57 0.58 13.91 10.64
C VAL A 57 1.90 13.56 9.96
N TYR A 58 2.85 14.49 9.96
CA TYR A 58 4.20 14.28 9.43
C TYR A 58 4.94 13.18 10.22
N GLY A 59 5.16 12.04 9.59
CA GLY A 59 5.88 10.86 10.07
C GLY A 59 5.82 9.79 8.99
N GLY A 60 6.88 9.00 8.80
CA GLY A 60 6.97 8.03 7.71
C GLY A 60 5.80 7.04 7.66
N MET A 61 5.54 6.49 6.48
CA MET A 61 4.46 5.53 6.25
C MET A 61 4.80 4.15 6.85
N SER A 62 3.82 3.49 7.46
CA SER A 62 3.94 2.14 8.02
C SER A 62 2.90 1.18 7.42
N MET A 63 3.18 -0.12 7.48
CA MET A 63 2.19 -1.16 7.18
C MET A 63 1.75 -1.94 8.42
N SER A 64 2.28 -1.62 9.62
CA SER A 64 1.87 -2.24 10.89
C SER A 64 1.81 -3.80 10.85
N LEU A 65 2.71 -4.43 10.10
CA LEU A 65 2.63 -5.86 9.76
C LEU A 65 2.66 -6.75 11.02
N ASP A 66 3.53 -6.46 11.98
CA ASP A 66 3.66 -7.23 13.24
C ASP A 66 2.37 -7.22 14.08
N ARG A 67 1.57 -6.16 13.97
CA ARG A 67 0.31 -6.03 14.72
C ARG A 67 -0.79 -6.92 14.13
N PHE A 68 -0.82 -7.08 12.81
CA PHE A 68 -1.94 -7.74 12.13
C PHE A 68 -1.60 -9.16 11.66
N LEU A 69 -0.36 -9.43 11.25
CA LEU A 69 0.10 -10.72 10.70
C LEU A 69 0.65 -11.66 11.77
N ILE A 70 -0.15 -11.87 12.82
CA ILE A 70 0.26 -12.59 14.03
C ILE A 70 0.33 -14.12 13.88
N ASN A 71 -0.19 -14.68 12.79
CA ASN A 71 -0.18 -16.11 12.50
C ASN A 71 -0.15 -16.39 11.00
N ASP A 72 0.12 -17.64 10.62
CA ASP A 72 0.32 -18.03 9.23
C ASP A 72 -0.95 -17.96 8.38
N GLU A 73 -2.13 -18.14 8.99
CA GLU A 73 -3.41 -17.97 8.29
C GLU A 73 -3.58 -16.52 7.82
N ARG A 74 -3.30 -15.55 8.70
CA ARG A 74 -3.40 -14.12 8.36
C ARG A 74 -2.36 -13.70 7.32
N LYS A 75 -1.12 -14.19 7.46
CA LYS A 75 -0.08 -13.97 6.45
C LYS A 75 -0.50 -14.49 5.09
N LYS A 76 -1.03 -15.72 5.04
CA LYS A 76 -1.50 -16.34 3.81
C LYS A 76 -2.58 -15.51 3.13
N ILE A 77 -3.56 -15.01 3.89
CA ILE A 77 -4.59 -14.11 3.35
C ILE A 77 -3.97 -12.87 2.70
N VAL A 78 -3.03 -12.20 3.36
CA VAL A 78 -2.38 -11.01 2.78
C VAL A 78 -1.52 -11.34 1.57
N ILE A 79 -0.81 -12.47 1.58
CA ILE A 79 -0.06 -12.96 0.42
C ILE A 79 -0.99 -13.22 -0.77
N ASP A 80 -2.14 -13.86 -0.55
CA ASP A 80 -3.13 -14.12 -1.60
C ASP A 80 -3.68 -12.80 -2.18
N LEU A 81 -3.90 -11.77 -1.35
CA LEU A 81 -4.27 -10.43 -1.81
C LEU A 81 -3.16 -9.79 -2.65
N ILE A 82 -1.89 -9.88 -2.20
CA ILE A 82 -0.73 -9.38 -2.97
C ILE A 82 -0.63 -10.08 -4.32
N ASP A 83 -0.83 -11.40 -4.38
CA ASP A 83 -0.77 -12.15 -5.63
C ASP A 83 -1.87 -11.74 -6.61
N LYS A 84 -3.09 -11.46 -6.12
CA LYS A 84 -4.16 -10.89 -6.96
C LYS A 84 -3.80 -9.51 -7.49
N ILE A 85 -3.18 -8.64 -6.66
CA ILE A 85 -2.75 -7.31 -7.08
C ILE A 85 -1.67 -7.41 -8.16
N ILE A 86 -0.64 -8.24 -7.96
CA ILE A 86 0.40 -8.49 -8.97
C ILE A 86 -0.22 -9.01 -10.27
N GLN A 87 -1.19 -9.92 -10.17
CA GLN A 87 -1.90 -10.43 -11.35
C GLN A 87 -2.63 -9.30 -12.08
N LYS A 88 -3.36 -8.43 -11.37
CA LYS A 88 -4.07 -7.27 -11.96
C LYS A 88 -3.10 -6.30 -12.65
N ILE A 89 -1.99 -5.96 -11.99
CA ILE A 89 -0.94 -5.11 -12.57
C ILE A 89 -0.39 -5.73 -13.87
N ASN A 90 -0.23 -7.05 -13.91
CA ASN A 90 0.27 -7.75 -15.08
C ASN A 90 -0.74 -7.79 -16.23
N SER A 91 -2.02 -8.03 -15.92
CA SER A 91 -3.08 -8.24 -16.93
C SER A 91 -3.76 -6.97 -17.43
N ASP A 92 -3.70 -5.87 -16.68
CA ASP A 92 -4.38 -4.62 -16.98
C ASP A 92 -3.38 -3.45 -16.93
N GLU A 93 -3.03 -2.92 -18.10
CA GLU A 93 -2.11 -1.78 -18.25
C GLU A 93 -2.63 -0.49 -17.60
N THR A 94 -3.94 -0.41 -17.36
CA THR A 94 -4.58 0.76 -16.75
C THR A 94 -4.69 0.66 -15.23
N TYR A 95 -4.41 -0.51 -14.64
CA TYR A 95 -4.62 -0.72 -13.20
C TYR A 95 -3.85 0.27 -12.31
N LEU A 96 -2.62 0.62 -12.70
CA LEU A 96 -1.76 1.60 -12.00
C LEU A 96 -1.76 2.99 -12.67
N ASN A 97 -2.76 3.31 -13.50
CA ASN A 97 -2.86 4.66 -14.07
C ASN A 97 -3.27 5.69 -12.99
N ASN A 98 -3.06 6.97 -13.29
CA ASN A 98 -3.37 8.05 -12.34
C ASN A 98 -4.84 8.07 -11.91
N GLU A 99 -5.77 7.76 -12.82
CA GLU A 99 -7.20 7.75 -12.54
C GLU A 99 -7.56 6.69 -11.49
N ASN A 100 -7.08 5.45 -11.68
CA ASN A 100 -7.29 4.35 -10.76
C ASN A 100 -6.60 4.59 -9.43
N LEU A 101 -5.37 5.09 -9.41
CA LEU A 101 -4.68 5.42 -8.15
C LEU A 101 -5.41 6.53 -7.38
N ARG A 102 -5.91 7.57 -8.07
CA ARG A 102 -6.75 8.61 -7.45
C ARG A 102 -8.06 8.03 -6.89
N ARG A 103 -8.71 7.11 -7.61
CA ARG A 103 -9.90 6.39 -7.13
C ARG A 103 -9.59 5.57 -5.87
N MET A 104 -8.51 4.79 -5.87
CA MET A 104 -8.09 3.98 -4.72
C MET A 104 -7.74 4.87 -3.52
N ARG A 105 -7.03 5.97 -3.74
CA ARG A 105 -6.73 6.98 -2.70
C ARG A 105 -8.00 7.62 -2.15
N LYS A 106 -8.95 8.02 -3.01
CA LYS A 106 -10.26 8.52 -2.58
C LYS A 106 -10.98 7.50 -1.70
N ASN A 107 -10.92 6.22 -2.04
CA ASN A 107 -11.52 5.16 -1.23
C ASN A 107 -10.90 5.08 0.18
N ALA A 108 -9.56 5.14 0.27
CA ALA A 108 -8.86 5.20 1.56
C ALA A 108 -9.30 6.41 2.41
N MET A 109 -9.45 7.59 1.78
CA MET A 109 -9.92 8.81 2.47
C MET A 109 -11.38 8.69 2.94
N LEU A 110 -12.25 8.06 2.14
CA LEU A 110 -13.64 7.80 2.52
C LEU A 110 -13.76 6.82 3.69
N ILE A 111 -12.86 5.83 3.79
CA ILE A 111 -12.78 4.94 4.97
C ILE A 111 -12.50 5.77 6.22
N LEU A 112 -11.50 6.65 6.17
CA LEU A 112 -11.16 7.53 7.28
C LEU A 112 -12.29 8.49 7.65
N TYR A 113 -12.95 9.10 6.67
CA TYR A 113 -14.09 9.98 6.89
C TYR A 113 -15.24 9.26 7.61
N LYS A 114 -15.59 8.04 7.19
CA LYS A 114 -16.64 7.23 7.83
C LYS A 114 -16.32 6.86 9.29
N GLN A 115 -15.04 6.88 9.67
CA GLN A 115 -14.59 6.63 11.03
C GLN A 115 -14.54 7.90 11.90
N GLY A 116 -14.90 9.06 11.35
CA GLY A 116 -14.88 10.34 12.05
C GLY A 116 -13.51 11.03 12.05
N ASN A 117 -12.61 10.68 11.12
CA ASN A 117 -11.35 11.41 10.93
C ASN A 117 -11.56 12.75 10.21
N THR A 118 -10.49 13.54 10.17
CA THR A 118 -10.39 15.02 10.04
C THR A 118 -11.03 15.70 8.81
N PHE A 119 -11.68 14.97 7.91
CA PHE A 119 -12.36 15.59 6.76
C PHE A 119 -13.69 16.22 7.17
N GLN A 120 -13.93 17.46 6.77
CA GLN A 120 -15.15 18.21 6.98
C GLN A 120 -16.32 17.59 6.20
N ASP A 121 -16.09 17.23 4.94
CA ASP A 121 -17.05 16.57 4.07
C ASP A 121 -16.36 15.86 2.88
N GLU A 122 -17.16 15.20 2.02
CA GLU A 122 -16.64 14.54 0.82
C GLU A 122 -16.06 15.51 -0.22
N SER A 123 -16.40 16.80 -0.18
CA SER A 123 -15.87 17.79 -1.13
C SER A 123 -14.42 18.14 -0.82
N GLU A 124 -14.03 18.16 0.46
CA GLU A 124 -12.63 18.28 0.88
C GLU A 124 -11.80 17.10 0.38
N ILE A 125 -12.35 15.88 0.45
CA ILE A 125 -11.70 14.68 -0.10
C ILE A 125 -11.47 14.82 -1.60
N ASP A 126 -12.48 15.30 -2.35
CA ASP A 126 -12.37 15.50 -3.79
C ASP A 126 -11.32 16.56 -4.15
N GLU A 127 -11.20 17.63 -3.36
CA GLU A 127 -10.18 18.66 -3.54
C GLU A 127 -8.76 18.11 -3.26
N ASP A 128 -8.58 17.38 -2.17
CA ASP A 128 -7.31 16.74 -1.81
C ASP A 128 -6.85 15.71 -2.85
N VAL A 129 -7.77 14.89 -3.38
CA VAL A 129 -7.44 13.91 -4.43
C VAL A 129 -7.04 14.63 -5.72
N LYS A 130 -7.73 15.73 -6.09
CA LYS A 130 -7.36 16.55 -7.26
C LYS A 130 -5.99 17.22 -7.10
N ASN A 131 -5.68 17.67 -5.88
CA ASN A 131 -4.42 18.34 -5.56
C ASN A 131 -3.26 17.36 -5.28
N SER A 132 -3.55 16.05 -5.19
CA SER A 132 -2.54 15.03 -4.93
C SER A 132 -1.46 15.02 -6.02
N ARG A 133 -0.20 15.05 -5.58
CA ARG A 133 0.98 15.12 -6.45
C ARG A 133 1.41 13.77 -7.02
N TRP A 134 0.48 12.84 -7.26
CA TRP A 134 0.77 11.66 -8.08
C TRP A 134 1.08 12.13 -9.51
N ARG A 135 2.33 12.55 -9.71
CA ARG A 135 2.90 13.12 -10.93
C ARG A 135 3.44 11.97 -11.79
N GLY A 136 2.56 11.14 -12.32
CA GLY A 136 2.80 10.52 -13.62
C GLY A 136 2.19 11.44 -14.68
N ASN A 137 2.81 11.61 -15.85
CA ASN A 137 2.02 12.04 -17.01
C ASN A 137 0.89 11.00 -17.19
N ASP A 138 -0.32 11.45 -17.52
CA ASP A 138 -1.52 10.60 -17.67
C ASP A 138 -1.36 9.45 -18.70
N SER A 139 -0.22 9.37 -19.38
CA SER A 139 0.11 8.42 -20.44
C SER A 139 1.05 7.26 -20.06
N ASP A 140 1.59 7.18 -18.83
CA ASP A 140 2.77 6.31 -18.59
C ASP A 140 2.74 5.45 -17.30
N GLY A 141 1.59 4.86 -16.96
CA GLY A 141 1.50 3.85 -15.88
C GLY A 141 2.49 2.69 -16.05
N ASN A 142 2.88 2.38 -17.29
CA ASN A 142 3.87 1.35 -17.63
C ASN A 142 5.29 1.66 -17.11
N GLN A 143 5.69 2.92 -16.92
CA GLN A 143 7.05 3.24 -16.48
C GLN A 143 7.33 2.82 -15.04
N PHE A 144 6.28 2.64 -14.22
CA PHE A 144 6.39 2.26 -12.81
C PHE A 144 5.89 0.84 -12.53
N LYS A 145 5.29 0.16 -13.52
CA LYS A 145 4.77 -1.20 -13.41
C LYS A 145 5.76 -2.16 -12.77
N ASP A 146 6.95 -2.29 -13.34
CA ASP A 146 7.98 -3.22 -12.86
C ASP A 146 8.43 -2.89 -11.43
N ARG A 147 8.53 -1.60 -11.12
CA ARG A 147 8.92 -1.14 -9.77
C ARG A 147 7.83 -1.43 -8.74
N CYS A 148 6.57 -1.23 -9.09
CA CYS A 148 5.43 -1.59 -8.23
C CYS A 148 5.36 -3.11 -8.02
N ILE A 149 5.51 -3.91 -9.06
CA ILE A 149 5.56 -5.38 -8.94
C ILE A 149 6.70 -5.78 -7.99
N ASN A 150 7.89 -5.22 -8.16
CA ASN A 150 9.04 -5.50 -7.30
C ASN A 150 8.77 -5.10 -5.84
N ALA A 151 8.09 -3.97 -5.59
CA ALA A 151 7.68 -3.56 -4.24
C ALA A 151 6.78 -4.63 -3.58
N PHE A 152 5.77 -5.11 -4.30
CA PHE A 152 4.88 -6.17 -3.81
C PHE A 152 5.61 -7.51 -3.61
N GLN A 153 6.57 -7.84 -4.47
CA GLN A 153 7.41 -9.04 -4.30
C GLN A 153 8.29 -8.93 -3.05
N LEU A 154 8.88 -7.77 -2.78
CA LEU A 154 9.65 -7.52 -1.55
C LEU A 154 8.75 -7.61 -0.32
N LEU A 155 7.54 -7.06 -0.38
CA LEU A 155 6.55 -7.19 0.68
C LEU A 155 6.18 -8.66 0.94
N LYS A 156 5.98 -9.46 -0.10
CA LYS A 156 5.76 -10.91 0.04
C LYS A 156 6.94 -11.61 0.71
N LYS A 157 8.17 -11.35 0.26
CA LYS A 157 9.38 -11.91 0.87
C LYS A 157 9.51 -11.51 2.33
N LEU A 158 9.16 -10.28 2.68
CA LEU A 158 9.17 -9.79 4.05
C LEU A 158 8.16 -10.56 4.92
N ILE A 159 6.91 -10.70 4.45
CA ILE A 159 5.84 -11.42 5.17
C ILE A 159 6.18 -12.92 5.34
N ASN A 160 6.86 -13.50 4.35
CA ASN A 160 7.37 -14.88 4.43
C ASN A 160 8.64 -15.03 5.26
N GLU A 161 9.18 -13.95 5.84
CA GLU A 161 10.43 -13.98 6.64
C GLU A 161 11.65 -14.43 5.80
N GLU A 162 11.62 -14.20 4.49
CA GLU A 162 12.71 -14.51 3.56
C GLU A 162 13.75 -13.39 3.48
N LEU A 163 13.38 -12.17 3.92
CA LEU A 163 14.31 -11.05 4.04
C LEU A 163 15.10 -11.14 5.34
N LYS A 164 16.39 -10.77 5.25
CA LYS A 164 17.31 -10.72 6.39
C LYS A 164 17.96 -9.34 6.56
N THR A 165 17.35 -8.32 5.97
CA THR A 165 17.79 -6.92 5.98
C THR A 165 17.14 -6.17 7.13
N ASP A 166 17.85 -5.20 7.68
CA ASP A 166 17.41 -4.34 8.78
C ASP A 166 17.45 -2.85 8.36
N ALA A 167 17.09 -1.95 9.28
CA ALA A 167 17.10 -0.51 9.00
C ALA A 167 18.50 0.06 8.68
N GLY A 168 19.58 -0.64 9.08
CA GLY A 168 20.97 -0.29 8.76
C GLY A 168 21.43 -0.77 7.38
N SER A 169 20.64 -1.61 6.72
CA SER A 169 20.94 -2.12 5.38
C SER A 169 20.77 -1.02 4.32
N PRO A 170 21.65 -0.96 3.30
CA PRO A 170 21.62 0.12 2.31
C PRO A 170 20.32 0.11 1.49
N GLU A 171 19.79 1.30 1.17
CA GLU A 171 18.57 1.48 0.36
C GLU A 171 18.65 0.85 -1.05
N SER A 172 19.83 0.44 -1.52
CA SER A 172 20.06 -0.10 -2.87
C SER A 172 19.45 -1.48 -3.14
N TYR A 173 18.76 -2.11 -2.18
CA TYR A 173 18.17 -3.45 -2.39
C TYR A 173 16.96 -3.43 -3.36
N TRP A 174 16.47 -2.25 -3.77
CA TRP A 174 15.51 -2.08 -4.87
C TRP A 174 16.05 -2.52 -6.22
N ASP A 175 17.38 -2.54 -6.39
CA ASP A 175 18.03 -2.94 -7.62
C ASP A 175 18.02 -4.48 -7.76
N PHE A 176 16.88 -5.02 -8.19
CA PHE A 176 16.94 -6.21 -9.03
C PHE A 176 17.72 -5.82 -10.29
N LYS A 177 18.96 -6.31 -10.41
CA LYS A 177 19.63 -6.37 -11.70
C LYS A 177 18.73 -7.16 -12.66
N LYS A 178 18.41 -6.53 -13.79
CA LYS A 178 17.84 -7.19 -14.98
C LYS A 178 18.55 -8.51 -15.29
#